data_AF-A0A7W1J3S1-F1
#
_entry.id   AF-A0A7W1J3S1-F1
#
_cell.length_a   1.000
_cell.length_b   1.000
_cell.length_c   1.000
_cell.angle_alpha   90.00
_cell.angle_beta   90.00
_cell.angle_gamma   90.00
#
_symmetry.space_group_name_H-M   'P 1'
#
loop_
_entity.id
_entity.type
_entity.pdbx_description
1 polymer ?
#
loop_
_entity_poly.entity_id
_entity_poly.type
_entity_poly.pdbx_seq_one_letter_code
_entity_poly.pdbx_strand_id
1 'polypeptide(L)'
;YTHPDKVLSATQGSVQVLPNGNVLVGWGSAPLFSEFDHDGELLFSAAFPTESETYRAFRFPWSGQPTDNPAIVAELGADDEVTIYASWNGATEVATWQVLAGAGPDSLEPLASAPRKGFETVITLRTTEPYIGLKATNGSDRVLGTTRTIKLEDSA
;
A
#
# COMPACT_ATOMS: atom_id res chain seq x y z
N TYR A 1 -30.31 4.62 -4.44
CA TYR A 1 -29.24 3.71 -4.86
C TYR A 1 -29.83 2.34 -5.14
N THR A 2 -29.58 1.80 -6.33
CA THR A 2 -30.10 0.50 -6.76
C THR A 2 -28.97 -0.26 -7.41
N HIS A 3 -28.63 -1.44 -6.87
CA HIS A 3 -27.64 -2.30 -7.52
C HIS A 3 -28.13 -2.66 -8.94
N PRO A 4 -27.27 -2.67 -9.97
CA PRO A 4 -27.65 -3.03 -11.34
C PRO A 4 -28.37 -4.38 -11.43
N ASP A 5 -27.91 -5.37 -10.67
CA ASP A 5 -28.50 -6.71 -10.58
C ASP A 5 -29.78 -6.78 -9.72
N LYS A 6 -30.31 -5.64 -9.29
CA LYS A 6 -31.54 -5.54 -8.48
C LYS A 6 -31.48 -6.35 -7.19
N VAL A 7 -30.30 -6.35 -6.55
CA VAL A 7 -30.05 -6.98 -5.25
C VAL A 7 -31.09 -6.48 -4.24
N LEU A 8 -31.74 -7.43 -3.58
CA LEU A 8 -32.68 -7.20 -2.49
C LEU A 8 -32.18 -7.93 -1.25
N SER A 9 -32.00 -7.21 -0.16
CA SER A 9 -31.73 -7.82 1.14
C SER A 9 -33.03 -7.99 1.90
N ALA A 10 -33.29 -9.18 2.42
CA ALA A 10 -34.47 -9.44 3.25
C ALA A 10 -34.32 -8.88 4.67
N THR A 11 -33.09 -8.83 5.17
CA THR A 11 -32.79 -8.35 6.53
C THR A 11 -31.49 -7.56 6.58
N GLN A 12 -31.30 -6.81 7.68
CA GLN A 12 -30.04 -6.11 7.98
C GLN A 12 -29.68 -5.05 6.91
N GLY A 13 -28.40 -4.68 6.84
CA GLY A 13 -27.89 -3.72 5.89
C GLY A 13 -27.67 -2.34 6.49
N SER A 14 -26.93 -1.52 5.74
CA SER A 14 -26.58 -0.17 6.15
C SER A 14 -26.42 0.73 4.94
N VAL A 15 -26.59 2.03 5.19
CA VAL A 15 -26.19 3.09 4.28
C VAL A 15 -25.24 4.02 5.03
N GLN A 16 -24.11 4.33 4.42
CA GLN A 16 -23.14 5.29 4.92
C GLN A 16 -22.84 6.31 3.82
N VAL A 17 -23.13 7.58 4.07
CA VAL A 17 -22.66 8.69 3.22
C VAL A 17 -21.21 8.96 3.59
N LEU A 18 -20.31 8.94 2.60
CA LEU A 18 -18.88 9.15 2.75
C LEU A 18 -18.53 10.64 2.67
N PRO A 19 -17.37 11.08 3.20
CA PRO A 19 -16.98 12.49 3.19
C PRO A 19 -16.91 13.16 1.81
N ASN A 20 -16.70 12.37 0.75
CA ASN A 20 -16.67 12.85 -0.64
C ASN A 20 -18.06 12.90 -1.30
N GLY A 21 -19.14 12.59 -0.57
CA GLY A 21 -20.51 12.56 -1.08
C GLY A 21 -20.96 11.23 -1.67
N ASN A 22 -20.03 10.29 -1.87
CA ASN A 22 -20.37 8.92 -2.30
C ASN A 22 -21.18 8.20 -1.21
N VAL A 23 -21.88 7.14 -1.60
CA VAL A 23 -22.71 6.35 -0.69
C VAL A 23 -22.30 4.89 -0.71
N LEU A 24 -21.86 4.40 0.44
CA LEU A 24 -21.65 2.98 0.67
C LEU A 24 -22.95 2.33 1.14
N VAL A 25 -23.36 1.25 0.49
CA VAL A 25 -24.50 0.41 0.86
C VAL A 25 -23.98 -0.97 1.24
N GLY A 26 -24.24 -1.39 2.47
CA GLY A 26 -24.09 -2.78 2.91
C GLY A 26 -25.41 -3.51 2.67
N TRP A 27 -25.39 -4.59 1.88
CA TRP A 27 -26.60 -5.30 1.47
C TRP A 27 -26.98 -6.44 2.43
N GLY A 28 -26.58 -6.36 3.70
CA GLY A 28 -27.21 -7.17 4.73
C GLY A 28 -27.04 -8.68 4.54
N SER A 29 -28.19 -9.37 4.52
CA SER A 29 -28.34 -10.79 4.16
C SER A 29 -28.01 -11.13 2.70
N ALA A 30 -27.95 -10.14 1.80
CA ALA A 30 -27.25 -10.33 0.53
C ALA A 30 -25.75 -10.08 0.78
N PRO A 31 -24.87 -11.05 0.47
CA PRO A 31 -23.50 -11.09 0.99
C PRO A 31 -22.57 -10.14 0.23
N LEU A 32 -22.93 -8.86 0.05
CA LEU A 32 -22.14 -7.89 -0.68
C LEU A 32 -22.31 -6.48 -0.14
N PHE A 33 -21.40 -5.60 -0.55
CA PHE A 33 -21.46 -4.17 -0.31
C PHE A 33 -21.04 -3.41 -1.56
N SER A 34 -21.56 -2.21 -1.73
CA SER A 34 -21.34 -1.40 -2.93
C SER A 34 -21.12 0.05 -2.58
N GLU A 35 -20.30 0.75 -3.37
CA GLU A 35 -20.16 2.19 -3.33
C GLU A 35 -20.77 2.80 -4.59
N PHE A 36 -21.57 3.83 -4.40
CA PHE A 36 -22.17 4.62 -5.45
C PHE A 36 -21.67 6.06 -5.38
N ASP A 37 -21.62 6.76 -6.51
CA ASP A 37 -21.49 8.21 -6.50
C ASP A 37 -22.80 8.88 -6.02
N HIS A 38 -22.84 10.23 -6.01
CA HIS A 38 -24.03 10.96 -5.58
C HIS A 38 -25.23 10.87 -6.53
N ASP A 39 -25.01 10.53 -7.81
CA ASP A 39 -26.06 10.38 -8.83
C ASP A 39 -26.61 8.94 -8.86
N GLY A 40 -25.94 8.01 -8.17
CA GLY A 40 -26.33 6.62 -8.03
C GLY A 40 -25.66 5.68 -9.03
N GLU A 41 -24.60 6.10 -9.71
CA GLU A 41 -23.73 5.23 -10.50
C GLU A 41 -22.95 4.28 -9.57
N LEU A 42 -22.84 3.01 -9.95
CA LEU A 42 -22.08 2.02 -9.19
C LEU A 42 -20.58 2.18 -9.46
N LEU A 43 -19.81 2.58 -8.44
CA LEU A 43 -18.37 2.76 -8.52
C LEU A 43 -17.59 1.52 -8.10
N PHE A 44 -18.11 0.78 -7.13
CA PHE A 44 -17.46 -0.40 -6.56
C PHE A 44 -18.50 -1.38 -6.04
N SER A 45 -18.25 -2.68 -6.21
CA SER A 45 -19.04 -3.74 -5.58
C SER A 45 -18.13 -4.91 -5.21
N ALA A 46 -18.32 -5.46 -4.02
CA ALA A 46 -17.60 -6.64 -3.56
C ALA A 46 -18.53 -7.55 -2.76
N ALA A 47 -18.33 -8.85 -2.92
CA ALA A 47 -19.09 -9.89 -2.26
C ALA A 47 -18.23 -10.69 -1.29
N PHE A 48 -18.84 -11.12 -0.20
CA PHE A 48 -18.36 -12.16 0.69
C PHE A 48 -18.72 -13.54 0.12
N PRO A 49 -18.10 -14.62 0.63
CA PRO A 49 -18.59 -15.97 0.37
C PRO A 49 -20.09 -16.09 0.67
N THR A 50 -20.80 -16.94 -0.08
CA THR A 50 -22.26 -17.06 -0.03
C THR A 50 -22.83 -17.41 1.34
N GLU A 51 -22.02 -18.07 2.18
CA GLU A 51 -22.42 -18.50 3.53
C GLU A 51 -22.25 -17.41 4.60
N SER A 52 -21.80 -16.21 4.21
CA SER A 52 -21.56 -15.09 5.12
C SER A 52 -22.59 -14.00 4.90
N GLU A 53 -23.18 -13.49 5.98
CA GLU A 53 -24.00 -12.28 5.93
C GLU A 53 -23.28 -11.13 6.62
N THR A 54 -23.67 -9.90 6.30
CA THR A 54 -23.20 -8.73 7.03
C THR A 54 -24.35 -8.06 7.75
N TYR A 55 -24.19 -7.75 9.03
CA TYR A 55 -25.16 -6.89 9.72
C TYR A 55 -25.10 -5.47 9.16
N ARG A 56 -23.89 -4.93 9.03
CA ARG A 56 -23.56 -3.63 8.44
C ARG A 56 -22.19 -3.69 7.77
N ALA A 57 -22.01 -2.87 6.74
CA ALA A 57 -20.71 -2.58 6.14
C ALA A 57 -20.37 -1.09 6.34
N PHE A 58 -19.09 -0.81 6.58
CA PHE A 58 -18.58 0.55 6.74
C PHE A 58 -17.24 0.73 6.03
N ARG A 59 -17.00 1.94 5.57
CA ARG A 59 -15.73 2.38 5.01
C ARG A 59 -15.25 3.61 5.76
N PHE A 60 -14.00 3.56 6.19
CA PHE A 60 -13.34 4.66 6.88
C PHE A 60 -11.94 4.88 6.31
N PRO A 61 -11.39 6.10 6.41
CA PRO A 61 -9.96 6.30 6.25
C PRO A 61 -9.20 5.37 7.19
N TRP A 62 -8.18 4.70 6.66
CA TRP A 62 -7.32 3.83 7.44
C TRP A 62 -5.90 4.35 7.37
N SER A 63 -5.29 4.56 8.54
CA SER A 63 -3.87 4.84 8.67
C SER A 63 -3.22 3.69 9.43
N GLY A 64 -2.23 3.06 8.80
CA GLY A 64 -1.47 1.95 9.35
C GLY A 64 -0.03 2.35 9.66
N GLN A 65 0.40 2.02 10.87
CA GLN A 65 1.75 2.23 11.39
C GLN A 65 2.29 0.88 11.88
N PRO A 66 2.88 0.06 10.99
CA PRO A 66 3.41 -1.24 11.38
C PRO A 66 4.55 -1.10 12.39
N THR A 67 4.74 -2.12 13.23
CA THR A 67 5.82 -2.16 14.22
C THR A 67 7.08 -2.82 13.70
N ASP A 68 7.00 -3.55 12.59
CA ASP A 68 8.15 -4.12 11.90
C ASP A 68 8.83 -3.08 11.01
N ASN A 69 10.05 -3.39 10.57
CA ASN A 69 10.79 -2.55 9.65
C ASN A 69 10.33 -2.81 8.20
N PRO A 70 10.42 -1.81 7.32
CA PRO A 70 10.23 -2.03 5.89
C PRO A 70 11.21 -3.09 5.35
N ALA A 71 10.74 -3.85 4.35
CA ALA A 71 11.51 -4.88 3.67
C ALA A 71 12.26 -4.31 2.47
N ILE A 72 13.41 -4.90 2.19
CA ILE A 72 14.28 -4.58 1.05
C ILE A 72 14.83 -5.86 0.43
N VAL A 73 14.77 -5.93 -0.89
CA VAL A 73 15.53 -6.86 -1.74
C VAL A 73 16.23 -6.04 -2.81
N ALA A 74 17.43 -6.45 -3.22
CA ALA A 74 18.15 -5.84 -4.33
C ALA A 74 18.74 -6.91 -5.25
N GLU A 75 18.68 -6.65 -6.54
CA GLU A 75 19.24 -7.48 -7.61
C GLU A 75 20.27 -6.66 -8.39
N LEU A 76 21.44 -7.25 -8.64
CA LEU A 76 22.50 -6.64 -9.44
C LEU A 76 22.23 -6.85 -10.94
N GLY A 77 22.46 -5.80 -11.71
CA GLY A 77 22.41 -5.79 -13.17
C GLY A 77 23.78 -5.49 -13.79
N ALA A 78 23.80 -5.32 -15.11
CA ALA A 78 25.02 -4.91 -15.83
C ALA A 78 25.36 -3.43 -15.53
N ASP A 79 26.63 -3.06 -15.71
CA ASP A 79 27.11 -1.67 -15.63
C ASP A 79 26.73 -0.96 -14.31
N ASP A 80 27.01 -1.62 -13.17
CA ASP A 80 26.74 -1.16 -11.80
C ASP A 80 25.26 -0.85 -11.51
N GLU A 81 24.34 -1.40 -12.31
CA GLU A 81 22.91 -1.25 -12.11
C GLU A 81 22.43 -2.09 -10.93
N VAL A 82 21.53 -1.52 -10.14
CA VAL A 82 20.88 -2.18 -9.01
C VAL A 82 19.39 -1.95 -9.11
N THR A 83 18.61 -3.03 -9.11
CA THR A 83 17.15 -2.98 -9.01
C THR A 83 16.73 -3.34 -7.59
N ILE A 84 16.07 -2.41 -6.92
CA ILE A 84 15.66 -2.49 -5.53
C ILE A 84 14.15 -2.69 -5.48
N TYR A 85 13.71 -3.62 -4.64
CA TYR A 85 12.31 -3.86 -4.33
C TYR A 85 12.07 -3.47 -2.88
N ALA A 86 11.24 -2.45 -2.67
CA ALA A 86 10.92 -1.92 -1.35
C ALA A 86 9.44 -2.10 -1.05
N SER A 87 9.13 -2.69 0.11
CA SER A 87 7.75 -2.88 0.55
C SER A 87 7.62 -2.74 2.07
N TRP A 88 6.44 -2.32 2.53
CA TRP A 88 6.15 -2.28 3.96
C TRP A 88 4.67 -2.57 4.18
N ASN A 89 4.38 -3.81 4.57
CA ASN A 89 3.01 -4.27 4.70
C ASN A 89 2.29 -3.52 5.84
N GLY A 90 1.11 -2.98 5.54
CA GLY A 90 0.34 -2.22 6.52
C GLY A 90 0.72 -0.74 6.64
N ALA A 91 1.86 -0.28 6.09
CA ALA A 91 2.23 1.13 6.17
C ALA A 91 1.50 1.97 5.11
N THR A 92 0.69 2.92 5.56
CA THR A 92 -0.15 3.75 4.66
C THR A 92 0.43 5.14 4.39
N GLU A 93 1.30 5.63 5.27
CA GLU A 93 1.78 7.02 5.25
C GLU A 93 3.11 7.20 4.50
N VAL A 94 3.67 6.12 3.94
CA VAL A 94 4.92 6.21 3.17
C VAL A 94 4.65 6.95 1.87
N ALA A 95 5.30 8.10 1.72
CA ALA A 95 5.24 8.92 0.51
C ALA A 95 6.47 8.65 -0.38
N THR A 96 7.65 8.57 0.22
CA THR A 96 8.92 8.47 -0.49
C THR A 96 9.81 7.41 0.13
N TRP A 97 10.56 6.73 -0.73
CA TRP A 97 11.67 5.87 -0.38
C TRP A 97 12.97 6.62 -0.66
N GLN A 98 13.72 6.95 0.38
CA GLN A 98 15.06 7.51 0.25
C GLN A 98 16.06 6.37 0.29
N VAL A 99 16.73 6.11 -0.85
CA VAL A 99 17.79 5.13 -0.96
C VAL A 99 19.09 5.72 -0.42
N LEU A 100 19.77 4.90 0.38
CA LEU A 100 21.07 5.17 0.98
C LEU A 100 22.07 4.12 0.51
N ALA A 101 23.29 4.52 0.21
CA ALA A 101 24.37 3.61 -0.17
C ALA A 101 25.69 4.02 0.46
N GLY A 102 26.61 3.07 0.65
CA GLY A 102 27.95 3.41 1.15
C GLY A 102 28.87 2.22 1.37
N ALA A 103 30.10 2.54 1.79
CA ALA A 103 31.21 1.59 1.92
C ALA A 103 31.04 0.57 3.06
N GLY A 104 30.13 0.84 3.99
CA GLY A 104 29.90 0.05 5.20
C GLY A 104 28.47 0.15 5.71
N PRO A 105 28.02 -0.79 6.55
CA PRO A 105 26.64 -0.87 7.00
C PRO A 105 26.18 0.33 7.84
N ASP A 106 27.12 1.00 8.51
CA ASP A 106 26.88 2.16 9.38
C ASP A 106 27.30 3.49 8.73
N SER A 107 27.73 3.46 7.46
CA SER A 107 28.27 4.60 6.73
C SER A 107 27.53 4.79 5.39
N LEU A 108 26.20 4.85 5.46
CA LEU A 108 25.35 5.06 4.28
C LEU A 108 25.01 6.53 4.11
N GLU A 109 25.14 7.03 2.89
CA GLU A 109 24.77 8.39 2.49
C GLU A 109 23.58 8.37 1.53
N PRO A 110 22.74 9.42 1.51
CA PRO A 110 21.66 9.54 0.54
C PRO A 110 22.16 9.47 -0.91
N LEU A 111 21.60 8.54 -1.69
CA LEU A 111 21.97 8.33 -3.09
C LEU A 111 20.86 8.74 -4.06
N ALA A 112 19.63 8.29 -3.82
CA ALA A 112 18.49 8.52 -4.71
C ALA A 112 17.17 8.49 -3.92
N SER A 113 16.08 8.96 -4.51
CA SER A 113 14.74 8.82 -3.94
C SER A 113 13.71 8.42 -5.00
N ALA A 114 12.67 7.73 -4.57
CA ALA A 114 11.54 7.36 -5.42
C ALA A 114 10.21 7.48 -4.67
N PRO A 115 9.14 7.96 -5.31
CA PRO A 115 7.81 7.96 -4.70
C PRO A 115 7.33 6.53 -4.52
N ARG A 116 6.60 6.27 -3.42
CA ARG A 116 5.94 4.97 -3.21
C ARG A 116 4.97 4.69 -4.36
N LYS A 117 5.04 3.48 -4.90
CA LYS A 117 4.09 2.95 -5.89
C LYS A 117 3.55 1.61 -5.42
N GLY A 118 2.22 1.46 -5.45
CA GLY A 118 1.54 0.20 -5.11
C GLY A 118 1.90 -0.35 -3.72
N PHE A 119 1.87 -1.68 -3.62
CA PHE A 119 2.36 -2.40 -2.43
C PHE A 119 3.90 -2.45 -2.38
N GLU A 120 4.52 -2.80 -3.51
CA GLU A 120 5.96 -2.88 -3.68
C GLU A 120 6.42 -1.84 -4.71
N THR A 121 7.47 -1.09 -4.34
CA THR A 121 8.07 -0.07 -5.19
C THR A 121 9.39 -0.60 -5.75
N VAL A 122 9.48 -0.63 -7.07
CA VAL A 122 10.71 -0.98 -7.80
C VAL A 122 11.50 0.30 -8.09
N ILE A 123 12.78 0.31 -7.73
CA ILE A 123 13.69 1.45 -7.90
C ILE A 123 14.96 0.94 -8.57
N THR A 124 15.25 1.44 -9.78
CA THR A 124 16.49 1.13 -10.50
C THR A 124 17.44 2.32 -10.42
N LEU A 125 18.70 2.08 -10.04
CA LEU A 125 19.75 3.08 -9.97
C LEU A 125 21.11 2.47 -10.29
N ARG A 126 22.16 3.29 -10.32
CA ARG A 126 23.56 2.83 -10.43
C ARG A 126 24.35 3.18 -9.19
N THR A 127 25.15 2.23 -8.70
CA THR A 127 26.08 2.47 -7.58
C THR A 127 27.17 1.42 -7.56
N THR A 128 28.39 1.85 -7.23
CA THR A 128 29.53 0.96 -6.93
C THR A 128 29.65 0.66 -5.43
N GLU A 129 28.80 1.27 -4.60
CA GLU A 129 28.84 1.09 -3.16
C GLU A 129 28.32 -0.30 -2.75
N PRO A 130 29.03 -1.02 -1.85
CA PRO A 130 28.70 -2.41 -1.53
C PRO A 130 27.50 -2.58 -0.59
N TYR A 131 27.03 -1.54 0.09
CA TYR A 131 25.89 -1.61 1.00
C TYR A 131 24.78 -0.66 0.59
N ILE A 132 23.53 -1.11 0.77
CA ILE A 132 22.33 -0.34 0.47
C ILE A 132 21.27 -0.49 1.57
N GLY A 133 20.52 0.57 1.81
CA GLY A 133 19.40 0.61 2.72
C GLY A 133 18.41 1.72 2.32
N LEU A 134 17.20 1.70 2.87
CA LEU A 134 16.21 2.72 2.56
C LEU A 134 15.60 3.29 3.84
N LYS A 135 15.28 4.58 3.78
CA LYS A 135 14.37 5.25 4.72
C LYS A 135 13.02 5.44 4.03
N ALA A 136 11.94 5.02 4.69
CA ALA A 136 10.59 5.37 4.32
C ALA A 136 10.24 6.72 4.96
N THR A 137 9.85 7.71 4.16
CA THR A 137 9.44 9.04 4.66
C THR A 137 8.00 9.35 4.30
N ASN A 138 7.34 10.18 5.12
CA ASN A 138 6.01 10.68 4.83
C ASN A 138 6.04 11.94 3.96
N GLY A 139 4.86 12.51 3.64
CA GLY A 139 4.75 13.73 2.82
C GLY A 139 5.31 15.02 3.44
N SER A 140 5.90 14.95 4.64
CA SER A 140 6.62 16.04 5.30
C SER A 140 8.10 15.71 5.52
N ASP A 141 8.63 14.72 4.79
CA ASP A 141 10.00 14.20 4.88
C ASP A 141 10.40 13.63 6.25
N ARG A 142 9.42 13.38 7.13
CA ARG A 142 9.68 12.67 8.40
C ARG A 142 9.91 11.21 8.12
N VAL A 143 11.03 10.67 8.64
CA VAL A 143 11.32 9.22 8.60
C VAL A 143 10.27 8.47 9.42
N LEU A 144 9.62 7.49 8.80
CA LEU A 144 8.66 6.59 9.42
C LEU A 144 9.31 5.26 9.83
N GLY A 145 10.25 4.78 9.01
CA GLY A 145 10.96 3.53 9.24
C GLY A 145 12.19 3.42 8.35
N THR A 146 13.09 2.52 8.71
CA THR A 146 14.33 2.27 7.97
C THR A 146 14.44 0.77 7.74
N THR A 147 14.87 0.35 6.56
CA THR A 147 15.12 -1.06 6.26
C THR A 147 16.35 -1.53 7.03
N ARG A 148 16.57 -2.84 7.07
CA ARG A 148 17.93 -3.33 7.31
C ARG A 148 18.87 -2.84 6.21
N THR A 149 20.15 -2.70 6.51
CA THR A 149 21.19 -2.56 5.49
C THR A 149 21.50 -3.93 4.91
N ILE A 150 21.54 -4.05 3.59
CA ILE A 150 21.97 -5.26 2.89
C ILE A 150 23.28 -4.98 2.16
N LYS A 151 24.13 -6.01 2.09
CA LYS A 151 25.28 -6.00 1.20
C LYS A 151 24.81 -6.45 -0.18
N LEU A 152 25.21 -5.73 -1.20
CA LEU A 152 25.03 -6.15 -2.58
C LEU A 152 26.06 -7.24 -2.87
N GLU A 153 25.59 -8.47 -3.04
CA GLU A 153 26.41 -9.62 -3.40
C GLU A 153 25.88 -10.20 -4.72
N ASP A 154 26.80 -10.61 -5.59
CA ASP A 154 26.43 -11.37 -6.77
C ASP A 154 25.72 -12.66 -6.32
N SER A 155 24.50 -12.87 -6.79
CA SER A 155 23.83 -14.15 -6.60
C SER A 155 24.60 -15.19 -7.41
N ALA A 156 25.24 -16.12 -6.70
CA ALA A 156 26.02 -17.22 -7.28
C ALA A 156 25.18 -18.14 -8.17
#